data_AF-A0A2D9FQS2-F1
#
_entry.id   AF-A0A2D9FQS2-F1
#
_cell.length_a   1.000
_cell.length_b   1.000
_cell.length_c   1.000
_cell.angle_alpha   90.00
_cell.angle_beta   90.00
_cell.angle_gamma   90.00
#
_symmetry.space_group_name_H-M   'P 1'
#
loop_
_entity.id
_entity.type
_entity.pdbx_description
1 polymer ?
#
loop_
_entity_poly.entity_id
_entity_poly.type
_entity_poly.pdbx_seq_one_letter_code
_entity_poly.pdbx_strand_id
1 'polypeptide(L)'
;MQAFQFSNKLLAGFMAFAALGLLAGLYAGLIRIGYLTEIPINITGGLHGPLMINAFLGTLISLERAAALEKRWTLSGPFLMAASVIFMLFVDMQYGAWLFTAGSLAVSATLLYICRIQPKIYHFIMAMGGISLFIGNLLFVLGAPVFEIVIWWMGFPVLTIFGERLELNRIMRPPKKAQWAFVGLIAIWVFGTLLMHFTRTHGWHLVMITTFATALWLIKYDIARKTIKSVQWTKYSAWCLLSGYGWLVLTGIFGLIYGLPAAGPVYDALLHMVFVGFVFSMIFAHASVIIPSLSGKIIPWNRYFYLPLLLLHGSLIIRIAGDFLGFYAIRSIGSWVNVLAILMFLGGVLVQILRNRSL
;
A
#
# COMPACT_ATOMS: atom_id res chain seq x y z
N MET A 1 -35.36 -9.13 7.26
CA MET A 1 -34.22 -8.65 8.06
C MET A 1 -33.47 -7.61 7.24
N GLN A 2 -33.40 -6.36 7.69
CA GLN A 2 -32.53 -5.36 7.05
C GLN A 2 -31.08 -5.87 7.11
N ALA A 3 -30.39 -5.86 5.97
CA ALA A 3 -28.95 -6.06 5.95
C ALA A 3 -28.33 -4.99 6.88
N PHE A 4 -27.50 -5.43 7.83
CA PHE A 4 -26.79 -4.49 8.70
C PHE A 4 -25.89 -3.61 7.82
N GLN A 5 -25.93 -2.29 8.01
CA GLN A 5 -25.08 -1.34 7.28
C GLN A 5 -24.32 -0.46 8.26
N PHE A 6 -23.07 -0.16 7.93
CA PHE A 6 -22.28 0.77 8.73
C PHE A 6 -22.69 2.22 8.43
N SER A 7 -22.69 3.06 9.46
CA SER A 7 -22.85 4.50 9.25
C SER A 7 -21.59 5.09 8.61
N ASN A 8 -21.75 5.94 7.59
CA ASN A 8 -20.66 6.70 6.99
C ASN A 8 -19.87 7.53 8.03
N LYS A 9 -20.51 7.97 9.12
CA LYS A 9 -19.81 8.67 10.21
C LYS A 9 -18.80 7.77 10.92
N LEU A 10 -19.18 6.51 11.16
CA LEU A 10 -18.29 5.52 11.79
C LEU A 10 -17.10 5.22 10.88
N LEU A 11 -17.36 4.91 9.61
CA LEU A 11 -16.32 4.62 8.62
C LEU A 11 -15.37 5.82 8.42
N ALA A 12 -15.91 7.05 8.36
CA ALA A 12 -15.09 8.26 8.30
C ALA A 12 -14.20 8.45 9.54
N GLY A 13 -14.66 8.04 10.73
CA GLY A 13 -13.84 8.01 11.95
C GLY A 13 -12.63 7.09 11.81
N PHE A 14 -12.81 5.88 11.29
CA PHE A 14 -11.69 4.97 11.01
C PHE A 14 -10.72 5.51 9.94
N MET A 15 -11.23 6.21 8.92
CA MET A 15 -10.36 6.88 7.95
C MET A 15 -9.48 7.95 8.60
N ALA A 16 -9.98 8.67 9.62
CA ALA A 16 -9.17 9.63 10.35
C ALA A 16 -8.01 8.94 11.09
N PHE A 17 -8.22 7.74 11.64
CA PHE A 17 -7.13 6.96 12.23
C PHE A 17 -6.11 6.47 11.19
N ALA A 18 -6.57 6.05 10.00
CA ALA A 18 -5.66 5.74 8.91
C ALA A 18 -4.82 6.98 8.52
N ALA A 19 -5.44 8.17 8.46
CA ALA A 19 -4.74 9.42 8.21
C ALA A 19 -3.74 9.77 9.32
N LEU A 20 -4.06 9.51 10.60
CA LEU A 20 -3.11 9.67 11.71
C LEU A 20 -1.92 8.73 11.57
N GLY A 21 -2.14 7.46 11.24
CA GLY A 21 -1.08 6.50 10.95
C GLY A 21 -0.18 6.96 9.80
N LEU A 22 -0.77 7.53 8.75
CA LEU A 22 -0.03 8.10 7.62
C LEU A 22 0.81 9.29 8.07
N LEU A 23 0.24 10.26 8.79
CA LEU A 23 0.97 11.45 9.24
C LEU A 23 2.12 11.08 10.18
N ALA A 24 1.89 10.16 11.12
CA ALA A 24 2.92 9.63 12.01
C ALA A 24 4.02 8.89 11.23
N GLY A 25 3.65 8.09 10.22
CA GLY A 25 4.59 7.41 9.34
C GLY A 25 5.42 8.36 8.47
N LEU A 26 4.82 9.41 7.92
CA LEU A 26 5.53 10.46 7.17
C LEU A 26 6.50 11.22 8.07
N TYR A 27 6.07 11.58 9.28
CA TYR A 27 6.93 12.21 10.29
C TYR A 27 8.12 11.33 10.66
N ALA A 28 7.88 10.04 10.95
CA ALA A 28 8.95 9.07 11.20
C ALA A 28 9.91 8.95 10.00
N GLY A 29 9.39 9.05 8.77
CA GLY A 29 10.19 9.07 7.55
C GLY A 29 11.10 10.29 7.46
N LEU A 30 10.60 11.48 7.83
CA LEU A 30 11.40 12.71 7.89
C LEU A 30 12.51 12.63 8.95
N ILE A 31 12.22 12.07 10.12
CA ILE A 31 13.24 11.77 11.15
C ILE A 31 14.32 10.84 10.59
N ARG A 32 13.91 9.78 9.87
CA ARG A 32 14.84 8.79 9.32
C ARG A 32 15.83 9.40 8.31
N ILE A 33 15.44 10.46 7.62
CA ILE A 33 16.33 11.20 6.70
C ILE A 33 17.06 12.36 7.40
N GLY A 34 16.97 12.51 8.72
CA GLY A 34 17.71 13.51 9.49
C GLY A 34 17.02 14.87 9.67
N TYR A 35 15.70 14.94 9.48
CA TYR A 35 14.93 16.18 9.66
C TYR A 35 13.94 16.07 10.81
N LEU A 36 13.57 17.22 11.39
CA LEU A 36 12.63 17.31 12.52
C LEU A 36 13.08 16.51 13.76
N THR A 37 14.38 16.18 13.86
CA THR A 37 14.96 15.41 14.98
C THR A 37 14.93 16.16 16.31
N GLU A 38 14.81 17.49 16.26
CA GLU A 38 14.79 18.36 17.43
C GLU A 38 13.37 18.50 18.04
N ILE A 39 12.33 18.03 17.35
CA ILE A 39 10.97 18.11 17.86
C ILE A 39 10.77 17.00 18.91
N PRO A 40 10.35 17.32 20.16
CA PRO A 40 10.26 16.37 21.26
C PRO A 40 9.00 15.49 21.16
N ILE A 41 8.84 14.77 20.05
CA ILE A 41 7.78 13.79 19.83
C ILE A 41 8.40 12.39 19.89
N ASN A 42 7.80 11.49 20.68
CA ASN A 42 8.23 10.10 20.87
C ASN A 42 7.91 9.20 19.65
N ILE A 43 8.31 9.61 18.45
CA ILE A 43 8.24 8.81 17.23
C ILE A 43 9.66 8.70 16.68
N THR A 44 10.21 7.48 16.64
CA THR A 44 11.54 7.26 16.10
C THR A 44 11.49 6.96 14.59
N GLY A 45 12.58 7.26 13.87
CA GLY A 45 12.68 6.94 12.44
C GLY A 45 12.64 5.44 12.11
N GLY A 46 12.81 4.57 13.12
CA GLY A 46 12.59 3.13 13.02
C GLY A 46 11.12 2.74 12.82
N LEU A 47 10.19 3.56 13.29
CA LEU A 47 8.75 3.30 13.21
C LEU A 47 8.14 3.65 11.84
N HIS A 48 8.90 4.25 10.92
CA HIS A 48 8.41 4.63 9.60
C HIS A 48 7.71 3.47 8.86
N GLY A 49 8.41 2.34 8.66
CA GLY A 49 7.84 1.17 7.99
C GLY A 49 6.59 0.60 8.69
N PRO A 50 6.68 0.28 10.00
CA PRO A 50 5.54 -0.21 10.77
C PRO A 50 4.30 0.70 10.70
N LEU A 51 4.47 2.02 10.85
CA LEU A 51 3.37 2.98 10.80
C LEU A 51 2.79 3.12 9.38
N MET A 52 3.63 3.20 8.35
CA MET A 52 3.15 3.31 6.98
C MET A 52 2.38 2.07 6.53
N ILE A 53 2.86 0.87 6.87
CA ILE A 53 2.24 -0.37 6.38
C ILE A 53 1.08 -0.79 7.27
N ASN A 54 1.28 -0.93 8.57
CA ASN A 54 0.27 -1.51 9.43
C ASN A 54 -0.78 -0.48 9.86
N ALA A 55 -0.34 0.66 10.37
CA ALA A 55 -1.26 1.68 10.84
C ALA A 55 -2.00 2.40 9.72
N PHE A 56 -1.33 2.76 8.64
CA PHE A 56 -1.96 3.41 7.50
C PHE A 56 -2.59 2.39 6.52
N LEU A 57 -1.79 1.63 5.77
CA LEU A 57 -2.33 0.74 4.73
C LEU A 57 -3.20 -0.37 5.32
N GLY A 58 -2.77 -0.97 6.43
CA GLY A 58 -3.51 -2.01 7.16
C GLY A 58 -4.89 -1.53 7.56
N THR A 59 -5.00 -0.36 8.16
CA THR A 59 -6.30 0.25 8.51
C THR A 59 -7.11 0.60 7.27
N LEU A 60 -6.55 1.31 6.29
CA LEU A 60 -7.29 1.80 5.12
C LEU A 60 -7.85 0.66 4.26
N ILE A 61 -6.99 -0.29 3.87
CA ILE A 61 -7.36 -1.41 2.98
C ILE A 61 -8.36 -2.33 3.70
N SER A 62 -8.14 -2.62 4.99
CA SER A 62 -9.07 -3.47 5.74
C SER A 62 -10.42 -2.80 5.99
N LEU A 63 -10.44 -1.47 6.22
CA LEU A 63 -11.67 -0.70 6.37
C LEU A 63 -12.51 -0.73 5.10
N GLU A 64 -11.88 -0.60 3.94
CA GLU A 64 -12.57 -0.71 2.64
C GLU A 64 -13.25 -2.09 2.49
N ARG A 65 -12.53 -3.16 2.84
CA ARG A 65 -13.07 -4.54 2.76
C ARG A 65 -14.17 -4.79 3.79
N ALA A 66 -14.04 -4.25 5.00
CA ALA A 66 -15.07 -4.32 6.03
C ALA A 66 -16.33 -3.57 5.61
N ALA A 67 -16.18 -2.37 5.02
CA ALA A 67 -17.29 -1.58 4.50
C ALA A 67 -18.01 -2.30 3.35
N ALA A 68 -17.29 -2.98 2.46
CA ALA A 68 -17.89 -3.75 1.37
C ALA A 68 -18.69 -4.99 1.84
N LEU A 69 -18.29 -5.60 2.96
CA LEU A 69 -18.97 -6.78 3.51
C LEU A 69 -20.16 -6.48 4.42
N GLU A 70 -20.18 -5.28 5.01
CA GLU A 70 -21.19 -4.83 5.98
C GLU A 70 -21.46 -5.87 7.09
N LYS A 71 -20.41 -6.39 7.72
CA LYS A 71 -20.53 -7.30 8.89
C LYS A 71 -19.79 -6.74 10.09
N ARG A 72 -20.48 -6.58 11.22
CA ARG A 72 -19.94 -5.96 12.46
C ARG A 72 -18.54 -6.43 12.85
N TRP A 73 -18.32 -7.75 12.85
CA TRP A 73 -17.04 -8.32 13.28
C TRP A 73 -15.86 -7.92 12.38
N THR A 74 -16.10 -7.58 11.10
CA THR A 74 -15.03 -7.21 10.15
C THR A 74 -14.37 -5.87 10.47
N LEU A 75 -15.01 -5.02 11.30
CA LEU A 75 -14.37 -3.80 11.81
C LEU A 75 -13.31 -4.05 12.88
N SER A 76 -13.23 -5.26 13.46
CA SER A 76 -12.19 -5.57 14.46
C SER A 76 -10.78 -5.40 13.89
N GLY A 77 -10.55 -5.80 12.63
CA GLY A 77 -9.27 -5.64 11.93
C GLY A 77 -8.81 -4.18 11.84
N PRO A 78 -9.54 -3.28 11.14
CA PRO A 78 -9.19 -1.87 11.06
C PRO A 78 -9.16 -1.19 12.43
N PHE A 79 -9.98 -1.60 13.39
CA PHE A 79 -9.95 -1.06 14.75
C PHE A 79 -8.67 -1.38 15.50
N LEU A 80 -8.25 -2.64 15.52
CA LEU A 80 -7.02 -3.04 16.20
C LEU A 80 -5.79 -2.42 15.52
N MET A 81 -5.79 -2.35 14.18
CA MET A 81 -4.76 -1.66 13.39
C MET A 81 -4.70 -0.16 13.71
N ALA A 82 -5.84 0.52 13.82
CA ALA A 82 -5.89 1.93 14.21
C ALA A 82 -5.45 2.15 15.67
N ALA A 83 -5.96 1.35 16.60
CA ALA A 83 -5.69 1.48 18.03
C ALA A 83 -4.21 1.23 18.36
N SER A 84 -3.56 0.34 17.62
CA SER A 84 -2.13 0.04 17.79
C SER A 84 -1.24 1.29 17.72
N VAL A 85 -1.60 2.29 16.90
CA VAL A 85 -0.85 3.57 16.79
C VAL A 85 -0.78 4.24 18.15
N ILE A 86 -1.92 4.34 18.83
CA ILE A 86 -2.00 4.99 20.13
C ILE A 86 -1.14 4.25 21.14
N PHE A 87 -1.22 2.92 21.15
CA PHE A 87 -0.42 2.10 22.06
C PHE A 87 1.08 2.22 21.77
N MET A 88 1.50 2.17 20.51
CA MET A 88 2.90 2.32 20.13
C MET A 88 3.47 3.68 20.50
N LEU A 89 2.68 4.74 20.37
CA LEU A 89 3.16 6.12 20.55
C LEU A 89 3.07 6.61 21.99
N PHE A 90 2.10 6.12 22.76
CA PHE A 90 1.78 6.70 24.07
C PHE A 90 1.78 5.69 25.23
N VAL A 91 1.89 4.39 24.96
CA VAL A 91 1.84 3.34 25.99
C VAL A 91 3.14 2.53 25.98
N ASP A 92 3.27 1.63 25.01
CA ASP A 92 4.42 0.77 24.83
C ASP A 92 4.42 0.16 23.42
N MET A 93 5.60 0.08 22.82
CA MET A 93 5.78 -0.45 21.46
C MET A 93 5.34 -1.91 21.34
N GLN A 94 5.58 -2.73 22.36
CA GLN A 94 5.24 -4.16 22.36
C GLN A 94 3.73 -4.38 22.37
N TYR A 95 2.97 -3.62 23.17
CA TYR A 95 1.51 -3.70 23.16
C TYR A 95 0.93 -3.29 21.81
N GLY A 96 1.48 -2.23 21.22
CA GLY A 96 1.10 -1.83 19.86
C GLY A 96 1.42 -2.90 18.81
N ALA A 97 2.58 -3.57 18.91
CA ALA A 97 2.95 -4.66 18.01
C ALA A 97 2.00 -5.86 18.14
N TRP A 98 1.58 -6.23 19.35
CA TRP A 98 0.56 -7.24 19.56
C TRP A 98 -0.80 -6.86 18.97
N LEU A 99 -1.19 -5.59 19.05
CA LEU A 99 -2.41 -5.09 18.40
C LEU A 99 -2.32 -5.15 16.87
N PHE A 100 -1.16 -4.85 16.27
CA PHE A 100 -0.94 -5.11 14.83
C PHE A 100 -1.12 -6.59 14.47
N THR A 101 -0.58 -7.51 15.28
CA THR A 101 -0.72 -8.96 15.06
C THR A 101 -2.18 -9.40 15.17
N ALA A 102 -2.90 -8.98 16.21
CA ALA A 102 -4.32 -9.30 16.38
C ALA A 102 -5.19 -8.67 15.27
N GLY A 103 -4.90 -7.43 14.89
CA GLY A 103 -5.59 -6.74 13.79
C GLY A 103 -5.38 -7.45 12.46
N SER A 104 -4.15 -7.84 12.13
CA SER A 104 -3.83 -8.52 10.87
C SER A 104 -4.43 -9.92 10.79
N LEU A 105 -4.56 -10.61 11.93
CA LEU A 105 -5.32 -11.85 12.02
C LEU A 105 -6.80 -11.63 11.67
N ALA A 106 -7.42 -10.60 12.22
CA ALA A 106 -8.82 -10.25 11.91
C ALA A 106 -9.02 -9.82 10.45
N VAL A 107 -8.06 -9.08 9.88
CA VAL A 107 -8.04 -8.75 8.43
C VAL A 107 -7.93 -10.01 7.58
N SER A 108 -7.03 -10.93 7.93
CA SER A 108 -6.88 -12.22 7.26
C SER A 108 -8.17 -13.04 7.31
N ALA A 109 -8.81 -13.11 8.48
CA ALA A 109 -10.10 -13.78 8.65
C ALA A 109 -11.19 -13.14 7.79
N THR A 110 -11.21 -11.81 7.69
CA THR A 110 -12.14 -11.06 6.80
C THR A 110 -11.95 -11.45 5.35
N LEU A 111 -10.72 -11.47 4.85
CA LEU A 111 -10.41 -11.83 3.46
C LEU A 111 -10.67 -13.31 3.14
N LEU A 112 -10.36 -14.21 4.07
CA LEU A 112 -10.71 -15.64 3.97
C LEU A 112 -12.22 -15.86 3.98
N TYR A 113 -12.95 -15.07 4.75
CA TYR A 113 -14.41 -15.11 4.74
C TYR A 113 -15.00 -14.68 3.39
N ILE A 114 -14.42 -13.68 2.72
CA ILE A 114 -14.77 -13.31 1.34
C ILE A 114 -14.54 -14.50 0.40
N CYS A 115 -13.41 -15.21 0.53
CA CYS A 115 -13.13 -16.40 -0.28
C CYS A 115 -14.20 -17.50 -0.09
N ARG A 116 -14.69 -17.68 1.13
CA ARG A 116 -15.76 -18.64 1.44
C ARG A 116 -17.09 -18.27 0.75
N ILE A 117 -17.46 -16.98 0.76
CA ILE A 117 -18.72 -16.53 0.14
C ILE A 117 -18.59 -16.50 -1.39
N GLN A 118 -17.45 -16.06 -1.89
CA GLN A 118 -17.19 -15.85 -3.31
C GLN A 118 -15.86 -16.53 -3.71
N PRO A 119 -15.85 -17.84 -3.98
CA PRO A 119 -14.64 -18.59 -4.30
C PRO A 119 -14.13 -18.22 -5.70
N LYS A 120 -13.41 -17.11 -5.79
CA LYS A 120 -12.81 -16.58 -7.02
C LYS A 120 -11.32 -16.38 -6.80
N ILE A 121 -10.53 -16.66 -7.83
CA ILE A 121 -9.07 -16.66 -7.76
C ILE A 121 -8.47 -15.36 -7.22
N TYR A 122 -9.04 -14.21 -7.61
CA TYR A 122 -8.59 -12.91 -7.14
C TYR A 122 -8.86 -12.67 -5.65
N HIS A 123 -9.92 -13.25 -5.07
CA HIS A 123 -10.15 -13.21 -3.61
C HIS A 123 -9.09 -14.02 -2.86
N PHE A 124 -8.71 -15.20 -3.39
CA PHE A 124 -7.63 -15.97 -2.80
C PHE A 124 -6.29 -15.22 -2.84
N ILE A 125 -5.99 -14.53 -3.95
CA ILE A 125 -4.80 -13.67 -4.05
C ILE A 125 -4.85 -12.54 -3.00
N MET A 126 -5.98 -11.86 -2.84
CA MET A 126 -6.14 -10.85 -1.78
C MET A 126 -5.95 -11.45 -0.38
N ALA A 127 -6.53 -12.63 -0.12
CA ALA A 127 -6.39 -13.31 1.17
C ALA A 127 -4.94 -13.71 1.48
N MET A 128 -4.15 -14.11 0.48
CA MET A 128 -2.71 -14.30 0.64
C MET A 128 -2.00 -13.01 1.06
N GLY A 129 -2.43 -11.84 0.55
CA GLY A 129 -1.97 -10.55 1.04
C GLY A 129 -2.26 -10.34 2.53
N GLY A 130 -3.49 -10.62 2.98
CA GLY A 130 -3.85 -10.57 4.40
C GLY A 130 -2.98 -11.48 5.27
N ILE A 131 -2.81 -12.74 4.85
CA ILE A 131 -1.95 -13.72 5.54
C ILE A 131 -0.51 -13.22 5.59
N SER A 132 -0.02 -12.62 4.50
CA SER A 132 1.30 -12.01 4.42
C SER A 132 1.48 -10.90 5.49
N LEU A 133 0.47 -10.04 5.67
CA LEU A 133 0.47 -9.04 6.74
C LEU A 133 0.57 -9.68 8.13
N PHE A 134 -0.22 -10.72 8.36
CA PHE A 134 -0.25 -11.42 9.65
C PHE A 134 1.09 -12.09 9.97
N ILE A 135 1.68 -12.80 9.01
CA ILE A 135 3.01 -13.41 9.17
C ILE A 135 4.06 -12.34 9.47
N GLY A 136 4.07 -11.24 8.73
CA GLY A 136 5.00 -10.13 8.96
C GLY A 136 4.86 -9.54 10.36
N ASN A 137 3.64 -9.34 10.86
CA ASN A 137 3.39 -8.81 12.20
C ASN A 137 3.70 -9.80 13.31
N LEU A 138 3.42 -11.08 13.09
CA LEU A 138 3.78 -12.14 14.05
C LEU A 138 5.31 -12.18 14.21
N LEU A 139 6.06 -12.16 13.12
CA LEU A 139 7.52 -12.12 13.17
C LEU A 139 8.02 -10.82 13.83
N PHE A 140 7.39 -9.68 13.53
CA PHE A 140 7.73 -8.40 14.13
C PHE A 140 7.57 -8.38 15.66
N VAL A 141 6.44 -8.86 16.18
CA VAL A 141 6.19 -8.89 17.63
C VAL A 141 7.09 -9.90 18.35
N LEU A 142 7.61 -10.90 17.63
CA LEU A 142 8.62 -11.84 18.10
C LEU A 142 10.05 -11.30 18.01
N GLY A 143 10.24 -10.05 17.57
CA GLY A 143 11.53 -9.37 17.56
C GLY A 143 12.35 -9.54 16.26
N ALA A 144 11.76 -10.08 15.19
CA ALA A 144 12.45 -10.19 13.91
C ALA A 144 12.78 -8.79 13.35
N PRO A 145 13.98 -8.58 12.78
CA PRO A 145 14.37 -7.28 12.27
C PRO A 145 13.56 -6.91 11.02
N VAL A 146 13.27 -5.61 10.86
CA VAL A 146 12.38 -5.10 9.81
C VAL A 146 12.79 -5.55 8.40
N PHE A 147 14.09 -5.60 8.10
CA PHE A 147 14.57 -5.98 6.76
C PHE A 147 14.28 -7.45 6.39
N GLU A 148 14.03 -8.32 7.35
CA GLU A 148 13.65 -9.73 7.11
C GLU A 148 12.13 -9.87 6.88
N ILE A 149 11.35 -9.05 7.57
CA ILE A 149 9.88 -9.09 7.52
C ILE A 149 9.27 -8.18 6.45
N VAL A 150 10.02 -7.20 5.93
CA VAL A 150 9.47 -6.17 5.04
C VAL A 150 8.86 -6.74 3.77
N ILE A 151 9.31 -7.91 3.31
CA ILE A 151 8.75 -8.58 2.13
C ILE A 151 7.37 -9.18 2.42
N TRP A 152 7.14 -9.70 3.63
CA TRP A 152 5.81 -10.09 4.09
C TRP A 152 4.88 -8.88 4.17
N TRP A 153 5.37 -7.76 4.69
CA TRP A 153 4.63 -6.51 4.73
C TRP A 153 4.35 -5.91 3.36
N MET A 154 5.29 -6.00 2.42
CA MET A 154 5.12 -5.61 1.02
C MET A 154 4.07 -6.48 0.32
N GLY A 155 4.05 -7.79 0.62
CA GLY A 155 3.08 -8.73 0.08
C GLY A 155 1.64 -8.34 0.37
N PHE A 156 1.36 -7.69 1.50
CA PHE A 156 0.00 -7.26 1.83
C PHE A 156 -0.63 -6.31 0.78
N PRO A 157 -0.13 -5.07 0.59
CA PRO A 157 -0.69 -4.17 -0.42
C PRO A 157 -0.46 -4.72 -1.83
N VAL A 158 0.69 -5.34 -2.13
CA VAL A 158 0.98 -5.81 -3.49
C VAL A 158 0.01 -6.90 -3.94
N LEU A 159 -0.18 -7.95 -3.13
CA LEU A 159 -1.08 -9.05 -3.48
C LEU A 159 -2.56 -8.60 -3.45
N THR A 160 -2.94 -7.73 -2.50
CA THR A 160 -4.31 -7.19 -2.48
C THR A 160 -4.62 -6.37 -3.73
N ILE A 161 -3.73 -5.46 -4.14
CA ILE A 161 -3.85 -4.69 -5.39
C ILE A 161 -3.89 -5.62 -6.60
N PHE A 162 -3.00 -6.61 -6.69
CA PHE A 162 -2.97 -7.58 -7.79
C PHE A 162 -4.28 -8.37 -7.90
N GLY A 163 -4.82 -8.83 -6.77
CA GLY A 163 -6.14 -9.45 -6.72
C GLY A 163 -7.22 -8.50 -7.22
N GLU A 164 -7.28 -7.27 -6.70
CA GLU A 164 -8.25 -6.26 -7.12
C GLU A 164 -8.14 -5.92 -8.63
N ARG A 165 -6.93 -5.92 -9.20
CA ARG A 165 -6.73 -5.72 -10.65
C ARG A 165 -7.24 -6.88 -11.47
N LEU A 166 -6.98 -8.10 -11.02
CA LEU A 166 -7.52 -9.28 -11.69
C LEU A 166 -9.07 -9.29 -11.62
N GLU A 167 -9.65 -8.82 -10.50
CA GLU A 167 -11.09 -8.64 -10.35
C GLU A 167 -11.68 -7.64 -11.37
N LEU A 168 -11.11 -6.42 -11.45
CA LEU A 168 -11.60 -5.40 -12.40
C LEU A 168 -11.37 -5.79 -13.87
N ASN A 169 -10.31 -6.54 -14.16
CA ASN A 169 -10.03 -7.05 -15.50
C ASN A 169 -11.01 -8.14 -15.96
N ARG A 170 -11.98 -8.56 -15.13
CA ARG A 170 -13.14 -9.35 -15.58
C ARG A 170 -13.85 -8.72 -16.77
N ILE A 171 -13.89 -7.39 -16.84
CA ILE A 171 -14.51 -6.66 -17.95
C ILE A 171 -13.73 -6.89 -19.26
N MET A 172 -12.41 -6.92 -19.17
CA MET A 172 -11.49 -7.15 -20.29
C MET A 172 -11.42 -8.62 -20.73
N ARG A 173 -11.81 -9.56 -19.85
CA ARG A 173 -11.77 -11.01 -20.08
C ARG A 173 -10.43 -11.49 -20.65
N PRO A 174 -9.30 -11.30 -19.94
CA PRO A 174 -8.00 -11.79 -20.40
C PRO A 174 -8.06 -13.30 -20.68
N PRO A 175 -7.31 -13.81 -21.68
CA PRO A 175 -7.31 -15.22 -22.03
C PRO A 175 -7.05 -16.11 -20.80
N LYS A 176 -7.69 -17.28 -20.72
CA LYS A 176 -7.50 -18.22 -19.58
C LYS A 176 -6.02 -18.51 -19.31
N LYS A 177 -5.20 -18.66 -20.37
CA LYS A 177 -3.75 -18.84 -20.26
C LYS A 177 -3.06 -17.68 -19.54
N ALA A 178 -3.48 -16.43 -19.82
CA ALA A 178 -2.94 -15.25 -19.16
C ALA A 178 -3.35 -15.21 -17.67
N GLN A 179 -4.58 -15.58 -17.33
CA GLN A 179 -5.02 -15.67 -15.93
C GLN A 179 -4.21 -16.71 -15.15
N TRP A 180 -4.02 -17.90 -15.70
CA TRP A 180 -3.20 -18.94 -15.06
C TRP A 180 -1.71 -18.58 -14.97
N ALA A 181 -1.17 -17.88 -15.99
CA ALA A 181 0.18 -17.34 -15.92
C ALA A 181 0.32 -16.34 -14.75
N PHE A 182 -0.67 -15.46 -14.56
CA PHE A 182 -0.69 -14.52 -13.43
C PHE A 182 -0.70 -15.26 -12.09
N VAL A 183 -1.57 -16.26 -11.94
CA VAL A 183 -1.64 -17.09 -10.72
C VAL A 183 -0.31 -17.80 -10.45
N GLY A 184 0.32 -18.37 -11.49
CA GLY A 184 1.63 -18.99 -11.39
C GLY A 184 2.70 -18.01 -10.92
N LEU A 185 2.73 -16.80 -11.47
CA LEU A 185 3.65 -15.74 -11.03
C LEU A 185 3.45 -15.37 -9.56
N ILE A 186 2.20 -15.26 -9.09
CA ILE A 186 1.89 -15.00 -7.68
C ILE A 186 2.32 -16.16 -6.78
N ALA A 187 2.06 -17.41 -7.20
CA ALA A 187 2.48 -18.58 -6.42
C ALA A 187 4.01 -18.64 -6.29
N ILE A 188 4.74 -18.35 -7.36
CA ILE A 188 6.20 -18.28 -7.36
C ILE A 188 6.69 -17.10 -6.50
N TRP A 189 5.99 -15.96 -6.49
CA TRP A 189 6.31 -14.81 -5.64
C TRP A 189 6.18 -15.15 -4.14
N VAL A 190 5.09 -15.83 -3.76
CA VAL A 190 4.87 -16.31 -2.39
C VAL A 190 5.91 -17.35 -2.00
N PHE A 191 6.21 -18.30 -2.90
CA PHE A 191 7.27 -19.28 -2.68
C PHE A 191 8.64 -18.63 -2.52
N GLY A 192 8.96 -17.60 -3.32
CA GLY A 192 10.18 -16.81 -3.19
C GLY A 192 10.30 -16.15 -1.82
N THR A 193 9.21 -15.55 -1.33
CA THR A 193 9.14 -14.96 0.01
C THR A 193 9.41 -16.00 1.11
N LEU A 194 8.85 -17.21 0.98
CA LEU A 194 9.14 -18.32 1.91
C LEU A 194 10.60 -18.77 1.81
N LEU A 195 11.13 -18.88 0.59
CA LEU A 195 12.50 -19.32 0.33
C LEU A 195 13.54 -18.36 0.90
N MET A 196 13.21 -17.07 1.08
CA MET A 196 14.11 -16.09 1.69
C MET A 196 14.54 -16.47 3.12
N HIS A 197 13.73 -17.24 3.85
CA HIS A 197 14.08 -17.74 5.20
C HIS A 197 15.17 -18.82 5.18
N PHE A 198 15.36 -19.49 4.05
CA PHE A 198 16.38 -20.53 3.89
C PHE A 198 17.58 -20.03 3.09
N THR A 199 17.30 -19.31 2.00
CA THR A 199 18.32 -18.77 1.08
C THR A 199 17.90 -17.37 0.62
N ARG A 200 18.24 -16.36 1.41
CA ARG A 200 17.82 -14.96 1.21
C ARG A 200 18.02 -14.47 -0.23
N THR A 201 19.18 -14.74 -0.83
CA THR A 201 19.51 -14.32 -2.21
C THR A 201 18.61 -14.95 -3.26
N HIS A 202 18.43 -16.28 -3.24
CA HIS A 202 17.61 -16.99 -4.23
C HIS A 202 16.13 -16.65 -4.07
N GLY A 203 15.63 -16.60 -2.84
CA GLY A 203 14.26 -16.15 -2.56
C GLY A 203 14.03 -14.74 -3.07
N TRP A 204 14.94 -13.81 -2.80
CA TRP A 204 14.86 -12.43 -3.28
C TRP A 204 14.84 -12.33 -4.81
N HIS A 205 15.75 -13.02 -5.51
CA HIS A 205 15.75 -13.03 -6.98
C HIS A 205 14.44 -13.57 -7.53
N LEU A 206 13.87 -14.60 -6.91
CA LEU A 206 12.59 -15.16 -7.34
C LEU A 206 11.44 -14.17 -7.16
N VAL A 207 11.41 -13.44 -6.04
CA VAL A 207 10.45 -12.35 -5.78
C VAL A 207 10.61 -11.23 -6.80
N MET A 208 11.83 -10.84 -7.16
CA MET A 208 12.09 -9.74 -8.12
C MET A 208 11.78 -10.13 -9.57
N ILE A 209 12.15 -11.34 -10.01
CA ILE A 209 11.79 -11.88 -11.34
C ILE A 209 10.27 -11.91 -11.50
N THR A 210 9.57 -12.43 -10.50
CA THR A 210 8.10 -12.49 -10.53
C THR A 210 7.45 -11.13 -10.42
N THR A 211 8.01 -10.20 -9.65
CA THR A 211 7.54 -8.80 -9.60
C THR A 211 7.65 -8.13 -10.98
N PHE A 212 8.80 -8.26 -11.65
CA PHE A 212 9.01 -7.77 -13.01
C PHE A 212 8.02 -8.40 -14.00
N ALA A 213 7.91 -9.74 -14.01
CA ALA A 213 7.01 -10.46 -14.93
C ALA A 213 5.54 -10.11 -14.68
N THR A 214 5.13 -9.93 -13.42
CA THR A 214 3.76 -9.52 -13.05
C THR A 214 3.48 -8.09 -13.51
N ALA A 215 4.45 -7.18 -13.40
CA ALA A 215 4.33 -5.82 -13.90
C ALA A 215 4.13 -5.80 -15.43
N LEU A 216 4.90 -6.58 -16.19
CA LEU A 216 4.72 -6.73 -17.63
C LEU A 216 3.37 -7.33 -17.99
N TRP A 217 2.90 -8.30 -17.20
CA TRP A 217 1.57 -8.88 -17.36
C TRP A 217 0.49 -7.80 -17.20
N LEU A 218 0.58 -6.98 -16.16
CA LEU A 218 -0.37 -5.89 -15.88
C LEU A 218 -0.36 -4.86 -17.02
N ILE A 219 0.80 -4.41 -17.49
CA ILE A 219 0.91 -3.48 -18.63
C ILE A 219 0.20 -4.05 -19.87
N LYS A 220 0.34 -5.35 -20.12
CA LYS A 220 -0.23 -6.01 -21.30
C LYS A 220 -1.74 -6.23 -21.19
N TYR A 221 -2.22 -6.69 -20.05
CA TYR A 221 -3.59 -7.21 -19.91
C TYR A 221 -4.54 -6.34 -19.08
N ASP A 222 -4.03 -5.36 -18.32
CA ASP A 222 -4.87 -4.49 -17.50
C ASP A 222 -5.69 -3.50 -18.35
N ILE A 223 -6.91 -3.19 -17.90
CA ILE A 223 -7.81 -2.24 -18.53
C ILE A 223 -7.23 -0.82 -18.61
N ALA A 224 -6.27 -0.47 -17.74
CA ALA A 224 -5.58 0.83 -17.70
C ALA A 224 -5.10 1.31 -19.07
N ARG A 225 -4.58 0.40 -19.90
CA ARG A 225 -4.10 0.72 -21.26
C ARG A 225 -5.19 1.23 -22.21
N LYS A 226 -6.45 0.86 -21.94
CA LYS A 226 -7.61 1.31 -22.72
C LYS A 226 -8.22 2.56 -22.09
N THR A 227 -8.36 2.57 -20.76
CA THR A 227 -8.95 3.70 -20.02
C THR A 227 -8.09 4.95 -20.01
N ILE A 228 -6.81 4.87 -20.42
CA ILE A 228 -5.97 6.05 -20.66
C ILE A 228 -6.54 6.99 -21.73
N LYS A 229 -7.41 6.49 -22.62
CA LYS A 229 -8.12 7.28 -23.63
C LYS A 229 -9.46 7.83 -23.13
N SER A 230 -9.89 7.46 -21.92
CA SER A 230 -11.12 7.96 -21.31
C SER A 230 -10.98 9.42 -20.86
N VAL A 231 -11.95 9.92 -20.08
CA VAL A 231 -11.94 11.28 -19.54
C VAL A 231 -11.94 11.28 -18.01
N GLN A 232 -11.57 12.42 -17.42
CA GLN A 232 -11.68 12.70 -15.98
C GLN A 232 -11.02 11.64 -15.08
N TRP A 233 -11.72 11.18 -14.02
CA TRP A 233 -11.23 10.20 -13.07
C TRP A 233 -10.73 8.92 -13.73
N THR A 234 -11.47 8.38 -14.70
CA THR A 234 -11.07 7.15 -15.39
C THR A 234 -9.73 7.30 -16.12
N LYS A 235 -9.47 8.45 -16.73
CA LYS A 235 -8.17 8.77 -17.36
C LYS A 235 -7.06 8.93 -16.33
N TYR A 236 -7.36 9.64 -15.23
CA TYR A 236 -6.40 9.88 -14.16
C TYR A 236 -5.98 8.57 -13.48
N SER A 237 -6.94 7.71 -13.11
CA SER A 237 -6.66 6.40 -12.54
C SER A 237 -5.81 5.56 -13.48
N ALA A 238 -6.04 5.63 -14.80
CA ALA A 238 -5.21 4.94 -15.79
C ALA A 238 -3.75 5.43 -15.79
N TRP A 239 -3.51 6.74 -15.68
CA TRP A 239 -2.15 7.30 -15.54
C TRP A 239 -1.46 6.79 -14.28
N CYS A 240 -2.15 6.81 -13.14
CA CYS A 240 -1.63 6.28 -11.88
C CYS A 240 -1.32 4.77 -11.95
N LEU A 241 -2.20 3.99 -12.57
CA LEU A 241 -2.03 2.54 -12.75
C LEU A 241 -0.79 2.24 -13.60
N LEU A 242 -0.68 2.84 -14.78
CA LEU A 242 0.40 2.56 -15.73
C LEU A 242 1.76 3.02 -15.21
N SER A 243 1.83 4.20 -14.58
CA SER A 243 3.06 4.69 -13.94
C SER A 243 3.49 3.78 -12.80
N GLY A 244 2.55 3.33 -11.96
CA GLY A 244 2.81 2.35 -10.91
C GLY A 244 3.38 1.03 -11.45
N TYR A 245 2.88 0.53 -12.58
CA TYR A 245 3.45 -0.67 -13.21
C TYR A 245 4.86 -0.43 -13.71
N GLY A 246 5.16 0.75 -14.24
CA GLY A 246 6.52 1.17 -14.59
C GLY A 246 7.48 1.08 -13.40
N TRP A 247 7.04 1.53 -12.22
CA TRP A 247 7.83 1.40 -10.98
C TRP A 247 8.07 -0.04 -10.54
N LEU A 248 7.11 -0.94 -10.73
CA LEU A 248 7.32 -2.37 -10.45
C LEU A 248 8.32 -3.01 -11.43
N VAL A 249 8.30 -2.60 -12.71
CA VAL A 249 9.31 -3.02 -13.69
C VAL A 249 10.70 -2.61 -13.20
N LEU A 250 10.87 -1.34 -12.81
CA LEU A 250 12.13 -0.84 -12.27
C LEU A 250 12.52 -1.56 -10.97
N THR A 251 11.57 -1.78 -10.06
CA THR A 251 11.81 -2.53 -8.82
C THR A 251 12.41 -3.91 -9.13
N GLY A 252 11.81 -4.65 -10.07
CA GLY A 252 12.31 -5.97 -10.44
C GLY A 252 13.71 -5.93 -11.06
N ILE A 253 13.98 -4.97 -11.94
CA ILE A 253 15.31 -4.81 -12.57
C ILE A 253 16.37 -4.46 -11.52
N PHE A 254 16.16 -3.37 -10.77
CA PHE A 254 17.13 -2.89 -9.79
C PHE A 254 17.26 -3.86 -8.62
N GLY A 255 16.17 -4.51 -8.20
CA GLY A 255 16.22 -5.55 -7.17
C GLY A 255 17.09 -6.74 -7.57
N LEU A 256 17.08 -7.15 -8.85
CA LEU A 256 17.96 -8.21 -9.33
C LEU A 256 19.44 -7.79 -9.40
N ILE A 257 19.71 -6.53 -9.73
CA ILE A 257 21.07 -6.01 -9.84
C ILE A 257 21.71 -5.82 -8.46
N TYR A 258 20.97 -5.26 -7.52
CA TYR A 258 21.53 -4.79 -6.24
C TYR A 258 21.22 -5.71 -5.04
N GLY A 259 20.34 -6.70 -5.18
CA GLY A 259 19.90 -7.54 -4.06
C GLY A 259 19.04 -6.79 -3.05
N LEU A 260 18.81 -7.39 -1.88
CA LEU A 260 18.11 -6.74 -0.75
C LEU A 260 19.07 -6.49 0.42
N PRO A 261 19.70 -5.30 0.50
CA PRO A 261 20.52 -4.93 1.64
C PRO A 261 19.67 -4.80 2.92
N ALA A 262 20.30 -4.86 4.10
CA ALA A 262 19.59 -4.76 5.38
C ALA A 262 19.16 -3.32 5.72
N ALA A 263 19.88 -2.32 5.20
CA ALA A 263 19.60 -0.90 5.40
C ALA A 263 20.34 -0.08 4.32
N GLY A 264 20.17 1.25 4.37
CA GLY A 264 20.92 2.20 3.55
C GLY A 264 20.17 2.69 2.31
N PRO A 265 20.85 3.46 1.43
CA PRO A 265 20.24 4.12 0.28
C PRO A 265 19.59 3.14 -0.72
N VAL A 266 20.26 2.04 -1.05
CA VAL A 266 19.70 1.04 -1.97
C VAL A 266 18.45 0.38 -1.39
N TYR A 267 18.45 0.07 -0.09
CA TYR A 267 17.26 -0.44 0.60
C TYR A 267 16.10 0.56 0.52
N ASP A 268 16.40 1.84 0.73
CA ASP A 268 15.44 2.94 0.62
C ASP A 268 14.84 3.01 -0.79
N ALA A 269 15.67 3.06 -1.82
CA ALA A 269 15.24 3.12 -3.22
C ALA A 269 14.32 1.95 -3.60
N LEU A 270 14.72 0.71 -3.30
CA LEU A 270 13.96 -0.49 -3.66
C LEU A 270 12.56 -0.49 -3.03
N LEU A 271 12.49 -0.17 -1.74
CA LEU A 271 11.20 -0.13 -1.04
C LEU A 271 10.34 1.03 -1.52
N HIS A 272 10.91 2.21 -1.75
CA HIS A 272 10.13 3.37 -2.19
C HIS A 272 9.68 3.26 -3.65
N MET A 273 10.39 2.54 -4.52
CA MET A 273 9.86 2.17 -5.85
C MET A 273 8.55 1.38 -5.72
N VAL A 274 8.46 0.46 -4.77
CA VAL A 274 7.22 -0.29 -4.53
C VAL A 274 6.18 0.55 -3.80
N PHE A 275 6.50 1.06 -2.60
CA PHE A 275 5.50 1.70 -1.76
C PHE A 275 5.07 3.08 -2.29
N VAL A 276 6.00 3.92 -2.74
CA VAL A 276 5.66 5.23 -3.30
C VAL A 276 5.34 5.12 -4.78
N GLY A 277 6.20 4.47 -5.55
CA GLY A 277 6.03 4.36 -7.00
C GLY A 277 4.80 3.57 -7.40
N PHE A 278 4.55 2.42 -6.78
CA PHE A 278 3.41 1.56 -7.10
C PHE A 278 2.23 1.74 -6.14
N VAL A 279 2.40 1.52 -4.83
CA VAL A 279 1.27 1.49 -3.88
C VAL A 279 0.60 2.86 -3.74
N PHE A 280 1.34 3.96 -3.54
CA PHE A 280 0.74 5.30 -3.47
C PHE A 280 0.07 5.72 -4.79
N SER A 281 0.62 5.30 -5.94
CA SER A 281 -0.06 5.51 -7.23
C SER A 281 -1.41 4.79 -7.26
N MET A 282 -1.53 3.60 -6.68
CA MET A 282 -2.83 2.93 -6.55
C MET A 282 -3.77 3.67 -5.60
N ILE A 283 -3.28 4.15 -4.46
CA ILE A 283 -4.08 4.98 -3.54
C ILE A 283 -4.62 6.21 -4.28
N PHE A 284 -3.77 6.89 -5.05
CA PHE A 284 -4.19 8.03 -5.86
C PHE A 284 -5.24 7.63 -6.90
N ALA A 285 -5.03 6.51 -7.60
CA ALA A 285 -5.96 5.98 -8.60
C ALA A 285 -7.35 5.67 -8.03
N HIS A 286 -7.41 5.18 -6.79
CA HIS A 286 -8.61 4.66 -6.16
C HIS A 286 -9.32 5.64 -5.22
N ALA A 287 -8.70 6.79 -4.91
CA ALA A 287 -9.28 7.76 -3.99
C ALA A 287 -10.70 8.21 -4.37
N SER A 288 -10.99 8.34 -5.66
CA SER A 288 -12.32 8.71 -6.18
C SER A 288 -13.39 7.63 -5.98
N VAL A 289 -13.01 6.43 -5.56
CA VAL A 289 -13.91 5.31 -5.27
C VAL A 289 -13.94 5.04 -3.77
N ILE A 290 -12.77 4.91 -3.14
CA ILE A 290 -12.63 4.55 -1.71
C ILE A 290 -13.22 5.64 -0.81
N ILE A 291 -12.96 6.91 -1.09
CA ILE A 291 -13.39 7.98 -0.19
C ILE A 291 -14.91 8.17 -0.23
N PRO A 292 -15.58 8.18 -1.41
CA PRO A 292 -17.04 8.16 -1.44
C PRO A 292 -17.66 6.93 -0.77
N SER A 293 -17.10 5.73 -0.95
CA SER A 293 -17.66 4.51 -0.33
C SER A 293 -17.54 4.50 1.20
N LEU A 294 -16.54 5.18 1.76
CA LEU A 294 -16.30 5.22 3.21
C LEU A 294 -16.88 6.46 3.90
N SER A 295 -16.97 7.60 3.21
CA SER A 295 -17.51 8.85 3.80
C SER A 295 -18.91 9.22 3.33
N GLY A 296 -19.39 8.60 2.25
CA GLY A 296 -20.60 9.03 1.55
C GLY A 296 -20.45 10.36 0.81
N LYS A 297 -19.22 10.91 0.68
CA LYS A 297 -18.97 12.20 0.04
C LYS A 297 -18.32 12.02 -1.33
N ILE A 298 -18.95 12.59 -2.34
CA ILE A 298 -18.43 12.59 -3.71
C ILE A 298 -17.25 13.57 -3.83
N ILE A 299 -16.23 13.17 -4.57
CA ILE A 299 -15.10 14.02 -4.92
C ILE A 299 -15.26 14.44 -6.39
N PRO A 300 -15.63 15.71 -6.68
CA PRO A 300 -15.70 16.19 -8.05
C PRO A 300 -14.31 16.14 -8.71
N TRP A 301 -14.30 15.80 -10.01
CA TRP A 301 -13.06 15.75 -10.79
C TRP A 301 -12.45 17.15 -10.92
N ASN A 302 -11.13 17.25 -10.73
CA ASN A 302 -10.36 18.47 -10.95
C ASN A 302 -8.99 18.15 -11.56
N ARG A 303 -8.52 18.95 -12.52
CA ARG A 303 -7.20 18.78 -13.15
C ARG A 303 -6.04 18.93 -12.14
N TYR A 304 -6.27 19.59 -11.01
CA TYR A 304 -5.30 19.74 -9.91
C TYR A 304 -4.67 18.40 -9.50
N PHE A 305 -5.40 17.28 -9.54
CA PHE A 305 -4.88 15.98 -9.10
C PHE A 305 -3.68 15.47 -9.92
N TYR A 306 -3.45 15.98 -11.14
CA TYR A 306 -2.22 15.67 -11.88
C TYR A 306 -0.97 16.30 -11.25
N LEU A 307 -1.08 17.43 -10.55
CA LEU A 307 0.05 18.08 -9.90
C LEU A 307 0.69 17.20 -8.82
N PRO A 308 -0.03 16.71 -7.79
CA PRO A 308 0.57 15.82 -6.81
C PRO A 308 1.04 14.51 -7.42
N LEU A 309 0.40 13.99 -8.48
CA LEU A 309 0.88 12.81 -9.19
C LEU A 309 2.26 13.05 -9.87
N LEU A 310 2.40 14.16 -10.58
CA LEU A 310 3.67 14.55 -11.20
C LEU A 310 4.76 14.80 -10.16
N LEU A 311 4.42 15.48 -9.06
CA LEU A 311 5.34 15.68 -7.95
C LEU A 311 5.75 14.35 -7.32
N LEU A 312 4.82 13.42 -7.11
CA LEU A 312 5.10 12.10 -6.52
C LEU A 312 6.15 11.34 -7.35
N HIS A 313 5.97 11.27 -8.67
CA HIS A 313 6.90 10.54 -9.54
C HIS A 313 8.21 11.29 -9.79
N GLY A 314 8.15 12.60 -10.05
CA GLY A 314 9.34 13.42 -10.28
C GLY A 314 10.26 13.41 -9.07
N SER A 315 9.70 13.57 -7.86
CA SER A 315 10.47 13.50 -6.62
C SER A 315 11.00 12.11 -6.31
N LEU A 316 10.24 11.05 -6.64
CA LEU A 316 10.73 9.68 -6.48
C LEU A 316 11.93 9.38 -7.40
N ILE A 317 11.92 9.87 -8.66
CA ILE A 317 13.08 9.78 -9.57
C ILE A 317 14.30 10.46 -8.94
N ILE A 318 14.13 11.69 -8.44
CA ILE A 318 15.19 12.45 -7.76
C ILE A 318 15.72 11.66 -6.56
N ARG A 319 14.81 11.13 -5.73
CA ARG A 319 15.17 10.35 -4.53
C ARG A 319 16.04 9.15 -4.89
N ILE A 320 15.59 8.34 -5.84
CA ILE A 320 16.25 7.12 -6.29
C ILE A 320 17.60 7.42 -6.96
N ALA A 321 17.69 8.50 -7.75
CA ALA A 321 18.96 8.95 -8.30
C ALA A 321 19.94 9.32 -7.18
N GLY A 322 19.48 10.03 -6.15
CA GLY A 322 20.27 10.33 -4.95
C GLY A 322 20.71 9.06 -4.21
N ASP A 323 19.84 8.05 -4.10
CA ASP A 323 20.17 6.77 -3.46
C ASP A 323 21.27 6.00 -4.19
N PHE A 324 21.15 5.82 -5.51
CA PHE A 324 22.13 5.05 -6.29
C PHE A 324 23.43 5.80 -6.54
N LEU A 325 23.39 7.14 -6.61
CA LEU A 325 24.59 7.97 -6.76
C LEU A 325 25.27 8.28 -5.41
N GLY A 326 24.64 7.94 -4.28
CA GLY A 326 25.18 8.21 -2.94
C GLY A 326 25.07 9.68 -2.50
N PHE A 327 24.27 10.51 -3.17
CA PHE A 327 24.10 11.91 -2.84
C PHE A 327 22.94 12.14 -1.86
N TYR A 328 23.27 12.26 -0.57
CA TYR A 328 22.30 12.51 0.50
C TYR A 328 21.38 13.71 0.23
N ALA A 329 21.93 14.84 -0.21
CA ALA A 329 21.16 16.06 -0.45
C ALA A 329 20.08 15.87 -1.53
N ILE A 330 20.44 15.21 -2.64
CA ILE A 330 19.50 14.90 -3.73
C ILE A 330 18.40 13.97 -3.21
N ARG A 331 18.79 12.89 -2.52
CA ARG A 331 17.84 11.97 -1.90
C ARG A 331 16.87 12.71 -0.96
N SER A 332 17.41 13.56 -0.10
CA SER A 332 16.66 14.31 0.89
C SER A 332 15.61 15.23 0.24
N ILE A 333 15.98 15.97 -0.81
CA ILE A 333 15.05 16.82 -1.57
C ILE A 333 13.93 15.97 -2.17
N GLY A 334 14.27 14.85 -2.81
CA GLY A 334 13.28 13.91 -3.33
C GLY A 334 12.32 13.43 -2.25
N SER A 335 12.84 13.00 -1.09
CA SER A 335 12.04 12.55 0.04
C SER A 335 11.07 13.60 0.58
N TRP A 336 11.51 14.86 0.71
CA TRP A 336 10.67 15.96 1.15
C TRP A 336 9.53 16.25 0.17
N VAL A 337 9.85 16.30 -1.13
CA VAL A 337 8.84 16.55 -2.16
C VAL A 337 7.88 15.36 -2.30
N ASN A 338 8.32 14.12 -2.02
CA ASN A 338 7.42 12.96 -1.92
C ASN A 338 6.38 13.14 -0.80
N VAL A 339 6.82 13.58 0.40
CA VAL A 339 5.90 13.88 1.52
C VAL A 339 4.93 14.98 1.12
N LEU A 340 5.43 16.07 0.54
CA LEU A 340 4.60 17.18 0.07
C LEU A 340 3.56 16.73 -0.97
N ALA A 341 3.93 15.87 -1.92
CA ALA A 341 3.03 15.35 -2.94
C ALA A 341 1.84 14.58 -2.32
N ILE A 342 2.10 13.75 -1.31
CA ILE A 342 1.06 13.00 -0.58
C ILE A 342 0.13 13.98 0.16
N LEU A 343 0.68 14.95 0.87
CA LEU A 343 -0.11 15.95 1.61
C LEU A 343 -0.93 16.84 0.66
N MET A 344 -0.36 17.25 -0.47
CA MET A 344 -1.05 18.03 -1.50
C MET A 344 -2.21 17.26 -2.13
N PHE A 345 -2.07 15.94 -2.31
CA PHE A 345 -3.16 15.08 -2.79
C PHE A 345 -4.31 15.02 -1.79
N LEU A 346 -4.00 14.74 -0.51
CA LEU A 346 -5.01 14.67 0.55
C LEU A 346 -5.69 16.03 0.78
N GLY A 347 -4.93 17.12 0.81
CA GLY A 347 -5.46 18.48 0.89
C GLY A 347 -6.37 18.79 -0.29
N GLY A 348 -5.99 18.40 -1.50
CA GLY A 348 -6.82 18.53 -2.70
C GLY A 348 -8.16 17.81 -2.57
N VAL A 349 -8.13 16.55 -2.11
CA VAL A 349 -9.35 15.77 -1.84
C VAL A 349 -10.24 16.49 -0.83
N LEU A 350 -9.69 16.94 0.30
CA LEU A 350 -10.45 17.63 1.34
C LEU A 350 -11.09 18.92 0.81
N VAL A 351 -10.34 19.73 0.05
CA VAL A 351 -10.86 20.95 -0.56
C VAL A 351 -12.01 20.66 -1.52
N GLN A 352 -11.90 19.63 -2.37
CA GLN A 352 -12.98 19.25 -3.30
C GLN A 352 -14.24 18.78 -2.55
N ILE A 353 -14.07 18.02 -1.47
CA ILE A 353 -15.18 17.57 -0.62
C ILE A 353 -15.88 18.76 0.07
N LEU A 354 -15.12 19.73 0.56
CA LEU A 354 -15.66 20.90 1.25
C LEU A 354 -16.39 21.84 0.29
N ARG A 355 -15.84 22.07 -0.91
CA ARG A 355 -16.49 22.90 -1.95
C ARG A 355 -17.80 22.30 -2.46
N ASN A 356 -17.93 20.98 -2.47
CA ASN A 356 -19.15 20.31 -2.89
C ASN A 356 -20.27 20.35 -1.84
N ARG A 357 -20.00 20.82 -0.61
CA ARG A 357 -21.03 21.02 0.43
C ARG A 357 -21.65 22.41 0.43
N SER A 358 -20.98 23.37 -0.22
CA SER A 358 -21.44 24.76 -0.35
C SER A 358 -22.26 25.01 -1.62
N LEU A 359 -22.51 23.96 -2.40
CA LEU A 359 -23.44 23.89 -3.52
C LEU A 359 -24.56 22.94 -3.12
#